data_AF-A0A5M5ZLI9-F1
#
_entry.id   AF-A0A5M5ZLI9-F1
#
_cell.length_a   1.000
_cell.length_b   1.000
_cell.length_c   1.000
_cell.angle_alpha   90.00
_cell.angle_beta   90.00
_cell.angle_gamma   90.00
#
_symmetry.space_group_name_H-M   'P 1'
#
loop_
_entity.id
_entity.type
_entity.pdbx_description
1 polymer ?
#
loop_
_entity_poly.entity_id
_entity_poly.type
_entity_poly.pdbx_seq_one_letter_code
_entity_poly.pdbx_strand_id
1 'polypeptide(L)'
;MKRIIFLMLGWGLCLIVQAQTTNFSKLNFGCDGSSTTSGNQWSKTVVDLLGFASHHNVAVGSSTFACHPDTQDYNSDNFAGISDGWKPTKDKKELQMRHNNVSKVHIQKFISEVKDGVYPAPDVFVFAMGSNDTKLDGVAEALSARTLDDVNVTTMAGGARWAIQTILEN
;
A
#
# COMPACT_ATOMS: atom_id res chain seq x y z
N MET A 1 44.05 3.27 44.44
CA MET A 1 43.77 3.76 43.06
C MET A 1 43.86 2.67 41.98
N LYS A 2 43.44 1.41 42.25
CA LYS A 2 43.42 0.32 41.24
C LYS A 2 42.06 -0.34 41.04
N ARG A 3 41.05 0.02 41.85
CA ARG A 3 39.69 -0.56 41.77
C ARG A 3 38.65 0.31 41.06
N ILE A 4 38.96 1.58 40.78
CA ILE A 4 38.02 2.52 40.13
C ILE A 4 38.20 2.53 38.60
N ILE A 5 39.35 2.10 38.09
CA ILE A 5 39.62 2.09 36.64
C ILE A 5 38.93 0.92 35.91
N PHE A 6 38.60 -0.18 36.61
CA PHE A 6 37.94 -1.33 35.98
C PHE A 6 36.42 -1.19 35.78
N LEU A 7 35.77 -0.22 36.45
CA LEU A 7 34.33 0.00 36.33
C LEU A 7 33.95 0.95 35.19
N MET A 8 34.87 1.78 34.71
CA MET A 8 34.61 2.69 33.58
C MET A 8 34.93 2.08 32.21
N LEU A 9 35.63 0.93 32.15
CA LEU A 9 35.85 0.19 30.89
C LEU A 9 34.72 -0.79 30.56
N GLY A 10 33.89 -1.19 31.53
CA GLY A 10 32.82 -2.18 31.34
C GLY A 10 31.53 -1.64 30.73
N TRP A 11 31.34 -0.31 30.68
CA TRP A 11 30.11 0.33 30.19
C TRP A 11 30.31 1.03 28.84
N GLY A 12 31.56 1.22 28.39
CA GLY A 12 31.86 1.77 27.06
C GLY A 12 31.69 0.77 25.91
N LEU A 13 31.44 -0.51 26.22
CA LEU A 13 31.39 -1.61 25.25
C LEU A 13 29.99 -2.22 25.06
N CYS A 14 28.97 -1.77 25.79
CA CYS A 14 27.64 -2.41 25.74
C CYS A 14 26.57 -1.59 25.00
N LEU A 15 26.92 -0.46 24.38
CA LEU A 15 25.99 0.33 23.57
C LEU A 15 26.68 0.85 22.30
N ILE A 16 27.37 -0.03 21.58
CA ILE A 16 27.21 0.07 20.12
C ILE A 16 25.80 -0.47 19.88
N VAL A 17 24.80 0.41 19.95
CA VAL A 17 23.56 0.16 19.24
C VAL A 17 24.03 -0.10 17.81
N GLN A 18 24.02 -1.36 17.39
CA GLN A 18 24.03 -1.68 15.97
C GLN A 18 22.82 -0.94 15.42
N ALA A 19 23.02 0.27 14.89
CA ALA A 19 22.21 0.73 13.79
C ALA A 19 22.40 -0.35 12.75
N GLN A 20 21.53 -1.36 12.76
CA GLN A 20 21.45 -2.30 11.65
C GLN A 20 21.09 -1.42 10.47
N THR A 21 22.09 -1.09 9.66
CA THR A 21 21.84 -0.50 8.36
C THR A 21 21.07 -1.56 7.59
N THR A 22 19.75 -1.41 7.52
CA THR A 22 18.90 -2.30 6.74
C THR A 22 19.49 -2.39 5.33
N ASN A 23 19.81 -3.60 4.88
CA ASN A 23 20.31 -3.78 3.53
C ASN A 23 19.12 -3.85 2.56
N PHE A 24 18.71 -2.69 2.07
CA PHE A 24 17.56 -2.55 1.16
C PHE A 24 17.74 -3.30 -0.16
N SER A 25 18.98 -3.59 -0.61
CA SER A 25 19.22 -4.35 -1.84
C SER A 25 18.70 -5.79 -1.83
N LYS A 26 18.24 -6.27 -0.67
CA LYS A 26 17.58 -7.56 -0.50
C LYS A 26 16.08 -7.47 -0.26
N LEU A 27 15.54 -6.25 -0.19
CA LEU A 27 14.15 -5.98 0.11
C LEU A 27 13.40 -5.54 -1.15
N ASN A 28 12.15 -5.95 -1.25
CA ASN A 28 11.22 -5.60 -2.32
C ASN A 28 10.26 -4.51 -1.84
N PHE A 29 10.08 -3.46 -2.64
CA PHE A 29 9.20 -2.35 -2.31
C PHE A 29 7.91 -2.41 -3.12
N GLY A 30 6.78 -2.54 -2.42
CA GLY A 30 5.44 -2.38 -2.99
C GLY A 30 4.82 -1.05 -2.56
N CYS A 31 4.00 -0.45 -3.42
CA CYS A 31 3.15 0.64 -3.00
C CYS A 31 1.85 0.75 -3.78
N ASP A 32 0.86 1.32 -3.10
CA ASP A 32 -0.38 1.81 -3.67
C ASP A 32 -0.57 3.28 -3.27
N GLY A 33 -1.36 4.01 -4.06
CA GLY A 33 -1.61 5.41 -3.84
C GLY A 33 -2.43 6.06 -4.94
N SER A 34 -2.45 7.39 -4.91
CA SER A 34 -3.17 8.19 -5.90
C SER A 34 -2.23 8.95 -6.85
N SER A 35 -2.64 10.13 -7.28
CA SER A 35 -1.92 10.98 -8.24
C SER A 35 -0.52 11.38 -7.78
N THR A 36 -0.24 11.37 -6.47
CA THR A 36 1.08 11.71 -5.92
C THR A 36 2.04 10.51 -5.85
N THR A 37 1.59 9.32 -6.24
CA THR A 37 2.39 8.09 -6.18
C THR A 37 2.46 7.39 -7.52
N SER A 38 1.46 7.58 -8.40
CA SER A 38 1.43 6.96 -9.72
C SER A 38 2.64 7.32 -10.59
N GLY A 39 3.25 6.30 -11.19
CA GLY A 39 4.44 6.42 -12.04
C GLY A 39 5.76 6.48 -11.27
N ASN A 40 6.75 7.19 -11.82
CA ASN A 40 8.08 7.37 -11.21
C ASN A 40 8.13 8.64 -10.34
N GLN A 41 7.34 8.66 -9.27
CA GLN A 41 7.33 9.76 -8.28
C GLN A 41 8.18 9.42 -7.05
N TRP A 42 7.81 9.89 -5.86
CA TRP A 42 8.60 9.76 -4.64
C TRP A 42 8.99 8.30 -4.34
N SER A 43 8.09 7.33 -4.60
CA SER A 43 8.34 5.92 -4.31
C SER A 43 9.50 5.37 -5.13
N LYS A 44 9.62 5.77 -6.40
CA LYS A 44 10.74 5.41 -7.26
C LYS A 44 12.05 6.05 -6.77
N THR A 45 12.01 7.32 -6.36
CA THR A 45 13.17 8.01 -5.78
C THR A 45 13.65 7.31 -4.51
N VAL A 46 12.74 6.88 -3.63
CA VAL A 46 13.06 6.12 -2.42
C VAL A 46 13.73 4.79 -2.77
N VAL A 47 13.16 4.04 -3.73
CA VAL A 47 13.74 2.77 -4.20
C VAL A 47 15.16 2.98 -4.73
N ASP A 48 15.39 4.00 -5.55
CA ASP A 48 16.70 4.24 -6.16
C ASP A 48 17.75 4.70 -5.17
N LEU A 49 17.39 5.61 -4.25
CA LEU A 49 18.33 6.16 -3.27
C LEU A 49 18.69 5.16 -2.17
N LEU A 50 17.73 4.36 -1.72
CA LEU A 50 17.97 3.33 -0.71
C LEU A 50 18.50 2.04 -1.33
N GLY A 51 18.30 1.84 -2.63
CA GLY A 51 18.77 0.68 -3.38
C GLY A 51 17.91 -0.56 -3.14
N PHE A 52 16.58 -0.46 -3.16
CA PHE A 52 15.68 -1.62 -3.08
C PHE A 52 15.87 -2.57 -4.28
N ALA A 53 15.61 -3.86 -4.07
CA ALA A 53 15.72 -4.88 -5.11
C ALA A 53 14.65 -4.74 -6.21
N SER A 54 13.46 -4.22 -5.87
CA SER A 54 12.36 -4.04 -6.80
C SER A 54 11.43 -2.89 -6.40
N HIS A 55 10.63 -2.43 -7.37
CA HIS A 55 9.58 -1.42 -7.21
C HIS A 55 8.30 -1.90 -7.91
N HIS A 56 7.29 -2.30 -7.13
CA HIS A 56 5.96 -2.68 -7.62
C HIS A 56 4.96 -1.61 -7.21
N ASN A 57 4.66 -0.71 -8.14
CA ASN A 57 3.75 0.42 -7.92
C ASN A 57 2.41 0.17 -8.61
N VAL A 58 1.34 0.01 -7.84
CA VAL A 58 -0.02 -0.15 -8.34
C VAL A 58 -0.85 1.14 -8.24
N ALA A 59 -0.24 2.28 -7.90
CA ALA A 59 -0.93 3.55 -7.74
C ALA A 59 -1.49 4.10 -9.07
N VAL A 60 -2.72 4.58 -9.01
CA VAL A 60 -3.46 5.18 -10.14
C VAL A 60 -3.97 6.56 -9.75
N GLY A 61 -3.98 7.51 -10.68
CA GLY A 61 -4.49 8.85 -10.42
C GLY A 61 -5.93 8.85 -9.88
N SER A 62 -6.21 9.79 -8.97
CA SER A 62 -7.54 10.01 -8.37
C SER A 62 -8.11 8.86 -7.52
N SER A 63 -7.32 7.85 -7.17
CA SER A 63 -7.79 6.68 -6.42
C SER A 63 -8.16 6.98 -4.97
N THR A 64 -9.07 6.16 -4.43
CA THR A 64 -9.62 6.25 -3.06
C THR A 64 -9.46 4.94 -2.29
N PHE A 65 -9.51 5.01 -0.95
CA PHE A 65 -9.70 3.81 -0.14
C PHE A 65 -11.11 3.25 -0.32
N ALA A 66 -12.10 4.13 -0.22
CA ALA A 66 -13.51 3.78 -0.34
C ALA A 66 -13.84 3.26 -1.75
N CYS A 67 -14.56 2.15 -1.80
CA CYS A 67 -15.18 1.63 -3.01
C CYS A 67 -16.41 2.46 -3.43
N HIS A 68 -16.66 2.48 -4.73
CA HIS A 68 -17.94 2.89 -5.29
C HIS A 68 -18.96 1.74 -5.18
N PRO A 69 -20.28 2.03 -5.19
CA PRO A 69 -21.30 0.99 -5.17
C PRO A 69 -21.20 -0.03 -6.33
N ASP A 70 -20.62 0.39 -7.44
CA ASP A 70 -20.43 -0.38 -8.66
C ASP A 70 -18.95 -0.78 -8.91
N THR A 71 -18.07 -0.64 -7.91
CA THR A 71 -16.69 -1.15 -8.02
C THR A 71 -16.70 -2.65 -8.32
N GLN A 72 -15.99 -3.05 -9.36
CA GLN A 72 -15.82 -4.45 -9.74
C GLN A 72 -14.62 -5.08 -9.05
N ASP A 73 -14.67 -6.39 -8.80
CA ASP A 73 -13.47 -7.14 -8.41
C ASP A 73 -12.53 -7.32 -9.61
N TYR A 74 -11.21 -7.25 -9.36
CA TYR A 74 -10.17 -7.35 -10.41
C TYR A 74 -10.28 -8.63 -11.23
N ASN A 75 -10.63 -9.76 -10.59
CA ASN A 75 -10.73 -11.08 -11.24
C ASN A 75 -12.14 -11.39 -11.78
N SER A 76 -13.03 -10.40 -11.89
CA SER A 76 -14.35 -10.61 -12.50
C SER A 76 -14.25 -10.83 -14.00
N ASP A 77 -15.04 -11.76 -14.56
CA ASP A 77 -15.05 -12.10 -16.00
C ASP A 77 -15.32 -10.88 -16.91
N ASN A 78 -16.03 -9.88 -16.39
CA ASN A 78 -16.39 -8.66 -17.09
C ASN A 78 -15.67 -7.41 -16.53
N PHE A 79 -14.51 -7.59 -15.90
CA PHE A 79 -13.72 -6.49 -15.37
C PHE A 79 -13.44 -5.45 -16.46
N ALA A 80 -13.91 -4.22 -16.26
CA ALA A 80 -13.81 -3.18 -17.29
C ALA A 80 -12.37 -2.70 -17.49
N GLY A 81 -11.52 -2.87 -16.47
CA GLY A 81 -10.18 -2.31 -16.38
C GLY A 81 -10.07 -1.22 -15.30
N ILE A 82 -8.92 -0.54 -15.32
CA ILE A 82 -8.53 0.59 -14.48
C ILE A 82 -8.11 1.70 -15.47
N SER A 83 -8.41 2.97 -15.16
CA SER A 83 -8.08 4.08 -16.05
C SER A 83 -7.62 5.31 -15.29
N ASP A 84 -6.50 5.91 -15.69
CA ASP A 84 -5.99 7.17 -15.16
C ASP A 84 -6.59 8.41 -15.88
N GLY A 85 -7.62 8.20 -16.71
CA GLY A 85 -8.28 9.27 -17.42
C GLY A 85 -8.82 10.35 -16.46
N TRP A 86 -8.53 11.61 -16.77
CA TRP A 86 -8.89 12.75 -15.92
C TRP A 86 -9.89 13.70 -16.58
N LYS A 87 -10.01 13.67 -17.92
CA LYS A 87 -10.90 14.56 -18.66
C LYS A 87 -12.38 14.22 -18.36
N PRO A 88 -13.28 15.21 -18.33
CA PRO A 88 -14.72 14.94 -18.29
C PRO A 88 -15.14 14.02 -19.43
N THR A 89 -15.96 13.02 -19.12
CA THR A 89 -16.41 12.01 -20.09
C THR A 89 -17.82 11.53 -19.73
N LYS A 90 -18.53 11.02 -20.75
CA LYS A 90 -19.81 10.32 -20.61
C LYS A 90 -19.74 8.86 -21.04
N ASP A 91 -18.56 8.38 -21.45
CA ASP A 91 -18.35 6.99 -21.77
C ASP A 91 -18.48 6.14 -20.51
N LYS A 92 -19.48 5.26 -20.51
CA LYS A 92 -19.80 4.40 -19.36
C LYS A 92 -18.66 3.44 -19.03
N LYS A 93 -17.94 2.93 -20.03
CA LYS A 93 -16.82 2.02 -19.78
C LYS A 93 -15.69 2.75 -19.07
N GLU A 94 -15.34 3.93 -19.56
CA GLU A 94 -14.33 4.79 -18.93
C GLU A 94 -14.71 5.19 -17.50
N LEU A 95 -15.97 5.54 -17.25
CA LEU A 95 -16.45 5.84 -15.89
C LEU A 95 -16.34 4.61 -14.97
N GLN A 96 -16.72 3.43 -15.44
CA GLN A 96 -16.57 2.18 -14.69
C GLN A 96 -15.10 1.88 -14.37
N MET A 97 -14.19 2.05 -15.33
CA MET A 97 -12.75 1.86 -15.10
C MET A 97 -12.22 2.82 -14.02
N ARG A 98 -12.71 4.07 -13.97
CA ARG A 98 -12.36 5.02 -12.90
C ARG A 98 -12.97 4.65 -11.55
N HIS A 99 -14.18 4.09 -11.51
CA HIS A 99 -14.78 3.56 -10.27
C HIS A 99 -14.06 2.32 -9.72
N ASN A 100 -13.26 1.65 -10.56
CA ASN A 100 -12.37 0.58 -10.15
C ASN A 100 -11.02 1.09 -9.60
N ASN A 101 -10.72 2.39 -9.66
CA ASN A 101 -9.50 2.97 -9.09
C ASN A 101 -9.61 3.13 -7.57
N VAL A 102 -9.66 2.00 -6.87
CA VAL A 102 -9.80 1.97 -5.41
C VAL A 102 -8.86 0.93 -4.81
N SER A 103 -8.45 1.12 -3.56
CA SER A 103 -7.49 0.22 -2.89
C SER A 103 -7.85 -1.26 -3.04
N LYS A 104 -9.14 -1.62 -2.90
CA LYS A 104 -9.59 -3.01 -3.00
C LYS A 104 -9.12 -3.65 -4.31
N VAL A 105 -9.37 -2.98 -5.43
CA VAL A 105 -9.03 -3.50 -6.77
C VAL A 105 -7.53 -3.46 -6.99
N HIS A 106 -6.86 -2.40 -6.55
CA HIS A 106 -5.40 -2.28 -6.66
C HIS A 106 -4.67 -3.38 -5.90
N ILE A 107 -5.14 -3.73 -4.70
CA ILE A 107 -4.57 -4.81 -3.89
C ILE A 107 -4.88 -6.18 -4.48
N GLN A 108 -6.09 -6.39 -5.02
CA GLN A 108 -6.37 -7.62 -5.77
C GLN A 108 -5.44 -7.79 -6.97
N LYS A 109 -5.21 -6.71 -7.75
CA LYS A 109 -4.25 -6.69 -8.84
C LYS A 109 -2.83 -6.99 -8.36
N PHE A 110 -2.38 -6.30 -7.31
CA PHE A 110 -1.07 -6.48 -6.71
C PHE A 110 -0.82 -7.95 -6.34
N ILE A 111 -1.76 -8.55 -5.60
CA ILE A 111 -1.67 -9.95 -5.16
C ILE A 111 -1.68 -10.91 -6.35
N SER A 112 -2.48 -10.65 -7.38
CA SER A 112 -2.48 -11.47 -8.61
C SER A 112 -1.11 -11.43 -9.27
N GLU A 113 -0.54 -10.23 -9.47
CA GLU A 113 0.78 -10.07 -10.11
C GLU A 113 1.92 -10.71 -9.32
N VAL A 114 1.83 -10.71 -7.99
CA VAL A 114 2.78 -11.44 -7.12
C VAL A 114 2.60 -12.96 -7.25
N LYS A 115 1.36 -13.47 -7.22
CA LYS A 115 1.07 -14.91 -7.36
C LYS A 115 1.46 -15.45 -8.73
N ASP A 116 1.34 -14.64 -9.76
CA ASP A 116 1.74 -14.97 -11.14
C ASP A 116 3.26 -14.83 -11.37
N GLY A 117 4.01 -14.37 -10.37
CA GLY A 117 5.48 -14.23 -10.44
C GLY A 117 5.95 -13.04 -11.29
N VAL A 118 5.05 -12.11 -11.63
CA VAL A 118 5.40 -10.88 -12.37
C VAL A 118 6.24 -9.95 -11.49
N TYR A 119 5.92 -9.88 -10.20
CA TYR A 119 6.67 -9.14 -9.19
C TYR A 119 6.93 -10.03 -7.96
N PRO A 120 8.03 -9.80 -7.22
CA PRO A 120 8.26 -10.49 -5.95
C PRO A 120 7.31 -9.99 -4.86
N ALA A 121 7.05 -10.83 -3.86
CA ALA A 121 6.34 -10.40 -2.65
C ALA A 121 7.11 -9.23 -1.98
N PRO A 122 6.39 -8.21 -1.46
CA PRO A 122 7.01 -7.03 -0.90
C PRO A 122 7.51 -7.32 0.52
N ASP A 123 8.68 -6.79 0.88
CA ASP A 123 9.13 -6.73 2.27
C ASP A 123 8.61 -5.46 2.96
N VAL A 124 8.38 -4.42 2.17
CA VAL A 124 7.79 -3.15 2.59
C VAL A 124 6.67 -2.81 1.63
N PHE A 125 5.47 -2.57 2.17
CA PHE A 125 4.34 -2.05 1.40
C PHE A 125 3.88 -0.72 1.96
N VAL A 126 3.74 0.30 1.11
CA VAL A 126 3.29 1.64 1.52
C VAL A 126 1.97 2.00 0.85
N PHE A 127 1.03 2.49 1.65
CA PHE A 127 -0.17 3.17 1.16
C PHE A 127 0.03 4.69 1.25
N ALA A 128 -0.04 5.36 0.10
CA ALA A 128 -0.03 6.82 -0.01
C ALA A 128 -1.34 7.30 -0.67
N MET A 129 -2.44 7.11 0.07
CA MET A 129 -3.81 7.31 -0.41
C MET A 129 -4.70 7.92 0.70
N GLY A 130 -5.96 8.25 0.39
CA GLY A 130 -6.91 8.91 1.30
C GLY A 130 -7.21 10.36 0.94
N SER A 131 -6.35 11.02 0.15
CA SER A 131 -6.51 12.43 -0.21
C SER A 131 -7.72 12.72 -1.13
N ASN A 132 -8.18 11.72 -1.88
CA ASN A 132 -9.35 11.83 -2.75
C ASN A 132 -10.63 11.30 -2.11
N ASP A 133 -10.55 10.66 -0.94
CA ASP A 133 -11.70 10.10 -0.26
C ASP A 133 -12.61 11.22 0.25
N THR A 134 -13.92 11.05 0.05
CA THR A 134 -14.94 12.01 0.52
C THR A 134 -15.76 11.46 1.70
N LYS A 135 -15.81 10.13 1.85
CA LYS A 135 -16.49 9.45 2.95
C LYS A 135 -15.48 9.07 4.03
N LEU A 136 -15.23 10.01 4.94
CA LEU A 136 -14.19 9.90 5.99
C LEU A 136 -14.70 9.21 7.27
N ASP A 137 -15.90 8.62 7.24
CA ASP A 137 -16.57 7.96 8.35
C ASP A 137 -16.22 6.45 8.43
N GLY A 138 -16.90 5.72 9.30
CA GLY A 138 -16.82 4.26 9.37
C GLY A 138 -15.71 3.69 10.26
N VAL A 139 -15.03 4.51 11.08
CA VAL A 139 -13.90 4.06 11.91
C VAL A 139 -14.34 3.03 12.96
N ALA A 140 -15.45 3.29 13.66
CA ALA A 140 -15.93 2.38 14.71
C ALA A 140 -16.34 1.03 14.11
N GLU A 141 -17.04 1.07 12.98
CA GLU A 141 -17.48 -0.10 12.22
C GLU A 141 -16.27 -0.91 11.74
N ALA A 142 -15.29 -0.26 11.11
CA ALA A 142 -14.08 -0.91 10.60
C ALA A 142 -13.24 -1.57 11.71
N LEU A 143 -13.19 -0.97 12.90
CA LEU A 143 -12.49 -1.55 14.06
C LEU A 143 -13.28 -2.67 14.74
N SER A 144 -14.62 -2.65 14.64
CA SER A 144 -15.49 -3.64 15.27
C SER A 144 -15.77 -4.88 14.40
N ALA A 145 -15.54 -4.77 13.09
CA ALA A 145 -15.71 -5.86 12.13
C ALA A 145 -14.82 -7.06 12.53
N ARG A 146 -15.41 -8.26 12.55
CA ARG A 146 -14.72 -9.48 13.00
C ARG A 146 -13.93 -10.13 11.88
N THR A 147 -14.45 -10.07 10.67
CA THR A 147 -13.84 -10.63 9.46
C THR A 147 -13.75 -9.56 8.37
N LEU A 148 -12.96 -9.82 7.34
CA LEU A 148 -12.87 -8.94 6.16
C LEU A 148 -14.21 -8.81 5.42
N ASP A 149 -15.05 -9.83 5.45
CA ASP A 149 -16.37 -9.82 4.81
C ASP A 149 -17.36 -8.86 5.49
N ASP A 150 -17.15 -8.60 6.80
CA ASP A 150 -17.96 -7.67 7.58
C ASP A 150 -17.51 -6.20 7.39
N VAL A 151 -16.35 -5.96 6.77
CA VAL A 151 -15.81 -4.62 6.61
C VAL A 151 -16.56 -3.86 5.52
N ASN A 152 -17.15 -2.72 5.87
CA ASN A 152 -17.77 -1.83 4.89
C ASN A 152 -16.72 -1.10 4.06
N VAL A 153 -16.33 -1.68 2.92
CA VAL A 153 -15.33 -1.11 2.01
C VAL A 153 -15.76 0.18 1.30
N THR A 154 -17.01 0.65 1.48
CA THR A 154 -17.49 1.91 0.85
C THR A 154 -17.20 3.16 1.69
N THR A 155 -16.58 3.00 2.86
CA THR A 155 -16.02 4.09 3.67
C THR A 155 -14.50 4.09 3.56
N MET A 156 -13.86 5.25 3.79
CA MET A 156 -12.38 5.33 3.76
C MET A 156 -11.77 4.39 4.80
N ALA A 157 -12.29 4.40 6.04
CA ALA A 157 -11.77 3.57 7.12
C ALA A 157 -11.92 2.08 6.82
N GLY A 158 -13.07 1.66 6.27
CA GLY A 158 -13.28 0.27 5.89
C GLY A 158 -12.41 -0.16 4.71
N GLY A 159 -12.29 0.67 3.67
CA GLY A 159 -11.39 0.41 2.54
C GLY A 159 -9.93 0.25 2.98
N ALA A 160 -9.44 1.15 3.83
CA ALA A 160 -8.09 1.08 4.38
C ALA A 160 -7.89 -0.17 5.26
N ARG A 161 -8.86 -0.46 6.13
CA ARG A 161 -8.85 -1.64 7.01
C ARG A 161 -8.81 -2.93 6.20
N TRP A 162 -9.61 -3.02 5.14
CA TRP A 162 -9.63 -4.17 4.24
C TRP A 162 -8.28 -4.31 3.52
N ALA A 163 -7.79 -3.25 2.87
CA ALA A 163 -6.57 -3.29 2.09
C ALA A 163 -5.34 -3.70 2.92
N ILE A 164 -5.19 -3.14 4.13
CA ILE A 164 -4.07 -3.44 5.02
C ILE A 164 -4.09 -4.90 5.46
N GLN A 165 -5.23 -5.42 5.94
CA GLN A 165 -5.28 -6.82 6.39
C GLN A 165 -5.16 -7.80 5.21
N THR A 166 -5.77 -7.50 4.06
CA THR A 166 -5.64 -8.36 2.87
C THR A 166 -4.18 -8.52 2.44
N ILE A 167 -3.36 -7.45 2.48
CA ILE A 167 -1.92 -7.55 2.21
C ILE A 167 -1.21 -8.35 3.30
N LEU A 168 -1.53 -8.15 4.57
CA LEU A 168 -0.87 -8.87 5.67
C LEU A 168 -1.15 -10.38 5.67
N GLU A 169 -2.26 -10.80 5.06
CA GLU A 169 -2.73 -12.18 5.03
C GLU A 169 -2.40 -12.93 3.73
N ASN A 170 -1.77 -12.28 2.73
CA ASN A 170 -1.39 -12.88 1.44
C ASN A 170 0.10 -12.70 1.14
#